data_AF-A0A920G1Q7-F1
#
_entry.id   AF-A0A920G1Q7-F1
#
_cell.length_a   1.000
_cell.length_b   1.000
_cell.length_c   1.000
_cell.angle_alpha   90.00
_cell.angle_beta   90.00
_cell.angle_gamma   90.00
#
_symmetry.space_group_name_H-M   'P 1'
#
loop_
_entity.id
_entity.type
_entity.pdbx_description
1 polymer ?
#
loop_
_entity_poly.entity_id
_entity_poly.type
_entity_poly.pdbx_seq_one_letter_code
_entity_poly.pdbx_strand_id
1 'polypeptide(L)' 'MREYSLAAHDCLGCRGVTRVDFRYSSSRDEKLVCLEVNTQPGMTKKSLLPELAEYSGSHSMSC' A
#
# COMPACT_ATOMS: atom_id res chain seq x y z
N MET A 1 4.61 2.73 9.04
CA MET A 1 3.61 2.13 8.12
C MET A 1 4.19 1.00 7.27
N ARG A 2 5.40 1.14 6.71
CA ARG A 2 6.02 0.09 5.86
C ARG A 2 6.02 -1.32 6.47
N GLU A 3 6.36 -1.46 7.74
CA GLU A 3 6.35 -2.75 8.45
C GLU A 3 4.95 -3.36 8.54
N TYR A 4 3.92 -2.55 8.83
CA TYR A 4 2.53 -2.99 8.85
C TYR A 4 2.02 -3.39 7.45
N SER A 5 2.44 -2.66 6.41
CA SER A 5 2.13 -3.02 5.01
C SER A 5 2.73 -4.38 4.64
N LEU A 6 3.99 -4.64 5.02
CA LEU A 6 4.66 -5.92 4.80
C LEU A 6 3.97 -7.05 5.58
N ALA A 7 3.68 -6.83 6.87
CA ALA A 7 2.98 -7.82 7.68
C ALA A 7 1.60 -8.19 7.09
N ALA A 8 0.83 -7.20 6.61
CA ALA A 8 -0.46 -7.45 5.98
C ALA A 8 -0.31 -8.25 4.67
N HIS A 9 0.70 -7.94 3.85
CA HIS A 9 1.00 -8.68 2.61
C HIS A 9 1.36 -10.14 2.90
N ASP A 10 2.28 -10.36 3.84
CA ASP A 10 2.82 -11.67 4.18
C ASP A 10 1.77 -12.55 4.86
N CYS A 11 1.02 -12.00 5.82
CA CYS A 11 -0.03 -12.73 6.54
C CYS A 11 -1.16 -13.21 5.63
N LEU A 12 -1.43 -12.51 4.52
CA LEU A 12 -2.42 -12.92 3.53
C LEU A 12 -1.85 -13.86 2.46
N GLY A 13 -0.57 -14.21 2.53
CA GLY A 13 0.10 -15.06 1.53
C GLY A 13 0.15 -14.42 0.14
N CYS A 14 0.13 -13.09 0.08
CA CYS A 14 0.15 -12.37 -1.18
C CYS A 14 1.50 -12.57 -1.90
N ARG A 15 1.49 -12.40 -3.23
CA ARG A 15 2.69 -12.42 -4.07
C ARG A 15 2.62 -11.27 -5.07
N GLY A 16 3.77 -10.86 -5.59
CA GLY A 16 3.84 -9.73 -6.51
C GLY A 16 3.63 -8.42 -5.77
N VAL A 17 2.71 -7.58 -6.24
CA VAL A 17 2.53 -6.23 -5.72
C VAL A 17 1.14 -6.06 -5.11
N THR A 18 1.10 -5.49 -3.90
CA THR A 18 -0.15 -5.12 -3.24
C THR A 18 -0.07 -3.67 -2.76
N ARG A 19 -1.20 -2.96 -2.76
CA ARG A 19 -1.33 -1.68 -2.05
C ARG A 19 -2.13 -1.90 -0.76
N VAL A 20 -1.58 -1.49 0.38
CA VAL A 20 -2.25 -1.61 1.68
C VAL A 20 -2.69 -0.23 2.14
N ASP A 21 -4.01 -0.06 2.32
CA ASP A 21 -4.60 1.22 2.65
C ASP A 21 -4.94 1.28 4.14
N PHE A 22 -4.46 2.33 4.81
CA PHE A 22 -4.67 2.54 6.24
C PHE A 22 -5.44 3.82 6.50
N ARG A 23 -6.19 3.84 7.59
CA ARG A 23 -6.79 5.06 8.15
C ARG A 23 -6.24 5.32 9.54
N TYR A 24 -5.65 6.50 9.68
CA TYR A 24 -5.28 7.04 10.99
C TYR A 24 -6.48 7.77 11.59
N SER A 25 -6.79 7.50 12.86
CA SER A 25 -7.84 8.19 13.60
C SER A 25 -7.26 8.89 14.82
N SER A 26 -7.25 10.22 14.80
CA SER A 26 -6.83 11.05 15.94
C SER A 26 -7.93 11.26 16.99
N SER A 27 -9.17 10.90 16.69
CA SER A 27 -10.33 11.12 17.57
C SER A 27 -10.66 9.95 18.50
N ARG A 28 -10.11 8.75 18.23
CA ARG A 28 -10.23 7.55 19.08
C ARG A 28 -8.88 6.86 19.19
N ASP A 29 -8.22 7.06 20.32
CA ASP A 29 -7.00 6.36 20.75
C ASP A 29 -5.77 6.46 19.81
N GLU A 30 -5.72 7.44 18.91
CA GLU A 30 -4.61 7.61 17.95
C GLU A 30 -4.24 6.32 17.19
N LYS A 31 -5.27 5.60 16.74
CA LYS A 31 -5.11 4.27 16.14
C LYS A 31 -4.90 4.33 14.63
N LEU A 32 -3.96 3.49 14.16
CA LEU A 32 -3.81 3.15 12.75
C LEU A 32 -4.58 1.87 12.45
N VAL A 33 -5.55 1.93 11.53
CA VAL A 33 -6.39 0.78 11.16
C VAL A 33 -6.13 0.41 9.70
N CYS A 34 -5.82 -0.86 9.44
CA CYS A 34 -5.77 -1.41 8.07
C CYS A 34 -7.20 -1.54 7.53
N LEU A 35 -7.47 -0.95 6.37
CA LEU A 35 -8.80 -1.01 5.74
C LEU A 35 -8.87 -2.14 4.73
N GLU A 36 -7.91 -2.19 3.82
CA GLU A 36 -7.89 -3.16 2.72
C GLU A 36 -6.48 -3.43 2.20
N VAL A 37 -6.33 -4.61 1.57
CA VAL A 37 -5.15 -5.03 0.82
C VAL A 37 -5.57 -5.24 -0.63
N ASN A 38 -5.20 -4.32 -1.50
CA ASN A 38 -5.48 -4.38 -2.94
C ASN A 38 -4.43 -5.26 -3.63
N THR A 39 -4.83 -6.46 -4.06
CA THR A 39 -3.95 -7.41 -4.77
C THR A 39 -3.74 -7.09 -6.25
N GLN A 40 -4.57 -6.21 -6.81
CA GLN A 40 -4.42 -5.66 -8.15
C GLN A 40 -4.61 -4.14 -8.10
N PRO A 41 -3.59 -3.40 -7.64
CA PRO A 41 -3.67 -1.95 -7.57
C PRO A 41 -3.71 -1.31 -8.97
N GLY A 42 -4.30 -0.12 -9.06
CA GLY A 42 -4.30 0.66 -10.29
C GLY A 42 -2.88 1.01 -10.75
N MET A 43 -2.68 1.00 -12.08
CA MET A 43 -1.38 1.21 -12.74
C MET A 43 -1.40 2.38 -13.74
N THR A 44 -2.43 3.22 -13.70
CA THR A 44 -2.48 4.43 -14.55
C THR A 44 -1.53 5.51 -14.00
N LYS A 45 -1.18 6.52 -14.81
CA LYS A 45 -0.27 7.60 -14.39
C LYS A 45 -0.68 8.36 -13.13
N LYS A 46 -1.96 8.36 -12.77
CA LYS A 46 -2.49 8.98 -11.54
C LYS A 46 -2.80 7.96 -10.44
N SER A 47 -2.33 6.72 -10.59
CA SER A 47 -2.50 5.69 -9.58
C SER A 47 -1.42 5.82 -8.52
N LEU A 48 -1.80 5.55 -7.27
CA LEU A 48 -0.91 5.67 -6.11
C LEU A 48 0.30 4.74 -6.18
N LEU A 49 0.18 3.56 -6.79
CA LEU A 49 1.29 2.61 -6.83
C LEU A 49 2.46 3.13 -7.70
N PRO A 50 2.23 3.54 -8.97
CA PRO A 50 3.27 4.22 -9.76
C PRO A 50 3.87 5.45 -9.07
N GLU A 51 3.04 6.32 -8.46
CA GLU A 51 3.51 7.52 -7.76
C GLU A 51 4.43 7.19 -6.56
N LEU A 52 4.03 6.20 -5.74
CA LEU A 52 4.85 5.71 -4.62
C LEU A 52 6.15 5.06 -5.09
N ALA A 53 6.11 4.36 -6.23
CA ALA A 53 7.29 3.74 -6.82
C ALA A 53 8.31 4.81 -7.25
N GLU A 54 7.86 5.85 -7.94
CA GLU A 54 8.71 6.99 -8.33
C GLU A 54 9.34 7.67 -7.10
N TYR A 55 8.55 7.93 -6.05
CA TYR A 55 9.06 8.52 -4.81
C TYR A 55 10.11 7.63 -4.12
N SER A 56 9.98 6.31 -4.24
CA SER A 56 10.95 5.34 -3.72
C SER A 56 12.22 5.19 -4.57
N GLY A 57 12.34 5.95 -5.67
CA GLY A 57 13.45 5.85 -6.64
C GLY A 57 13.29 4.73 -7.67
N SER A 58 12.14 4.06 -7.70
CA SER A 58 11.81 3.00 -8.66
C SER A 58 11.13 3.62 -9.89
N HIS A 59 11.90 3.85 -10.96
CA HIS A 59 11.49 4.66 -12.12
C HIS A 59 10.68 3.91 -13.21
N SER A 60 10.12 2.74 -12.92
CA SER A 60 9.36 1.97 -13.90
C SER A 60 8.48 0.92 -13.22
N MET A 61 7.24 1.30 -12.91
CA MET A 61 6.16 0.36 -12.65
C MET A 61 5.14 0.53 -13.78
N SER A 62 5.54 0.24 -15.02
CA SER A 62 4.59 0.09 -16.12
C SER A 62 4.09 -1.34 -16.14
N CYS A 63 2.83 -1.52 -16.52
CA CYS A 63 2.38 -2.82 -17.02
C CYS A 63 3.17 -3.20 -18.28
#